data_AF-K2FET3-F1
#
_entry.id   AF-K2FET3-F1
#
_cell.length_a   1.000
_cell.length_b   1.000
_cell.length_c   1.000
_cell.angle_alpha   90.00
_cell.angle_beta   90.00
_cell.angle_gamma   90.00
#
_symmetry.space_group_name_H-M   'P 1'
#
loop_
_entity.id
_entity.type
_entity.pdbx_description
1 polymer ?
#
loop_
_entity_poly.entity_id
_entity_poly.type
_entity_poly.pdbx_seq_one_letter_code
_entity_poly.pdbx_strand_id
1 'polypeptide(L)'
;MIQANLVFVFDKSWENILLCMKKRGFWVWKWNWPWWKVGIWESMTEWASRELSEETWIDIAPEKLEYRWVLHFFHHEKPDWDQDVNIFCHHWYDWGFCETEEMLPRWYKLDEIPYDEMWEDDRIWLPVLISGEQFEYTFKFWPDWKIMEWLRHN
;
A
#
# COMPACT_ATOMS: atom_id res chain seq x y z
N MET A 1 4.32 16.83 -7.16
CA MET A 1 4.00 15.70 -6.27
C MET A 1 3.52 14.54 -7.13
N ILE A 2 4.17 13.40 -6.98
CA ILE A 2 3.80 12.14 -7.63
C ILE A 2 2.53 11.62 -6.93
N GLN A 3 1.60 11.06 -7.68
CA GLN A 3 0.45 10.35 -7.10
C GLN A 3 0.73 8.85 -7.18
N ALA A 4 0.49 8.16 -6.08
CA ALA A 4 0.61 6.72 -5.98
C ALA A 4 -0.59 6.12 -5.24
N ASN A 5 -0.86 4.84 -5.48
CA ASN A 5 -1.92 4.12 -4.79
C ASN A 5 -1.36 2.86 -4.14
N LEU A 6 -1.94 2.50 -2.99
CA LEU A 6 -1.81 1.19 -2.35
C LEU A 6 -3.21 0.61 -2.17
N VAL A 7 -3.39 -0.68 -2.45
CA VAL A 7 -4.66 -1.38 -2.26
C VAL A 7 -4.49 -2.47 -1.21
N PHE A 8 -5.17 -2.33 -0.09
CA PHE A 8 -5.21 -3.30 0.99
C PHE A 8 -6.39 -4.24 0.84
N VAL A 9 -6.12 -5.53 0.71
CA VAL A 9 -7.12 -6.59 0.59
C VAL A 9 -7.20 -7.39 1.89
N PHE A 10 -8.40 -7.44 2.46
CA PHE A 10 -8.72 -8.20 3.66
C PHE A 10 -9.60 -9.39 3.32
N ASP A 11 -9.42 -10.46 4.07
CA ASP A 11 -10.28 -11.63 3.97
C ASP A 11 -11.70 -11.36 4.50
N LYS A 12 -12.55 -12.38 4.41
CA LYS A 12 -13.94 -12.32 4.87
C LYS A 12 -14.10 -12.16 6.38
N SER A 13 -13.11 -12.63 7.15
CA SER A 13 -13.16 -12.59 8.62
C SER A 13 -12.62 -11.29 9.20
N TRP A 14 -11.96 -10.45 8.39
CA TRP A 14 -11.18 -9.30 8.84
C TRP A 14 -10.02 -9.66 9.76
N GLU A 15 -9.62 -10.92 9.81
CA GLU A 15 -8.48 -11.36 10.62
C GLU A 15 -7.21 -11.50 9.79
N ASN A 16 -7.32 -11.48 8.45
CA ASN A 16 -6.19 -11.61 7.56
C ASN A 16 -6.11 -10.47 6.55
N ILE A 17 -4.88 -10.03 6.34
CA ILE A 17 -4.47 -9.05 5.33
C ILE A 17 -3.61 -9.79 4.31
N LEU A 18 -3.86 -9.58 3.02
CA LEU A 18 -2.94 -10.10 2.01
C LEU A 18 -1.69 -9.21 2.01
N LEU A 19 -0.50 -9.71 1.77
CA LEU A 19 0.67 -8.87 1.53
C LEU A 19 1.41 -9.44 0.33
N CYS A 20 2.04 -8.59 -0.46
CA CYS A 20 2.75 -9.00 -1.67
C CYS A 20 4.24 -8.71 -1.51
N MET A 21 5.06 -9.76 -1.41
CA MET A 21 6.50 -9.56 -1.41
C MET A 21 6.96 -9.26 -2.81
N LYS A 22 7.64 -8.14 -2.97
CA LYS A 22 8.18 -7.72 -4.26
C LYS A 22 9.43 -8.52 -4.62
N LYS A 23 9.45 -9.14 -5.80
CA LYS A 23 10.54 -10.02 -6.28
C LYS A 23 11.51 -9.31 -7.23
N ARG A 24 11.13 -8.15 -7.78
CA ARG A 24 11.91 -7.39 -8.77
C ARG A 24 11.76 -5.87 -8.57
N GLY A 25 12.71 -5.11 -9.12
CA GLY A 25 12.66 -3.64 -9.11
C GLY A 25 13.08 -2.99 -7.78
N PHE A 26 12.50 -1.84 -7.47
CA PHE A 26 12.75 -1.12 -6.22
C PHE A 26 12.04 -1.86 -5.07
N TRP A 27 12.72 -2.07 -3.93
CA TRP A 27 12.20 -2.78 -2.73
C TRP A 27 12.04 -4.29 -2.84
N VAL A 28 12.94 -4.94 -3.60
CA VAL A 28 13.00 -6.40 -3.61
C VAL A 28 13.11 -6.95 -2.17
N TRP A 29 12.34 -8.00 -1.90
CA TRP A 29 12.26 -8.73 -0.62
C TRP A 29 11.54 -8.00 0.51
N LYS A 30 10.91 -6.85 0.25
CA LYS A 30 10.02 -6.22 1.21
C LYS A 30 8.58 -6.61 0.94
N TRP A 31 7.85 -6.88 2.02
CA TRP A 31 6.41 -7.06 1.97
C TRP A 31 5.78 -5.68 1.91
N ASN A 32 5.02 -5.40 0.86
CA ASN A 32 4.11 -4.27 0.85
C ASN A 32 2.96 -4.59 -0.12
N TRP A 33 2.07 -3.63 -0.29
CA TRP A 33 1.20 -3.62 -1.43
C TRP A 33 1.96 -3.08 -2.61
N PRO A 34 1.55 -3.52 -3.79
CA PRO A 34 2.16 -2.99 -4.97
C PRO A 34 1.91 -1.48 -5.07
N TRP A 35 2.98 -0.76 -5.43
CA TRP A 35 3.11 0.69 -5.39
C TRP A 35 3.50 1.17 -6.78
N TRP A 36 2.81 2.19 -7.27
CA TRP A 36 2.99 2.64 -8.63
C TRP A 36 2.66 4.13 -8.77
N LYS A 37 2.98 4.70 -9.93
CA LYS A 37 2.66 6.10 -10.27
C LYS A 37 1.39 6.20 -11.12
N VAL A 38 0.37 6.91 -10.63
CA VAL A 38 -0.93 7.06 -11.30
C VAL A 38 -0.77 7.75 -12.68
N GLY A 39 -1.37 7.15 -13.70
CA GLY A 39 -1.41 7.68 -15.07
C GLY A 39 -2.38 8.86 -15.23
N ILE A 40 -2.23 9.64 -16.31
CA ILE A 40 -2.97 10.90 -16.50
C ILE A 40 -4.41 10.74 -17.06
N TRP A 41 -4.84 9.51 -17.39
CA TRP A 41 -6.09 9.26 -18.15
C TRP A 41 -7.09 8.34 -17.45
N GLU A 42 -6.77 7.81 -16.27
CA GLU A 42 -7.61 6.89 -15.50
C GLU A 42 -7.95 7.53 -14.14
N SER A 43 -9.12 7.23 -13.57
CA SER A 43 -9.37 7.56 -12.16
C SER A 43 -8.44 6.76 -11.25
N MET A 44 -8.21 7.25 -10.03
CA MET A 44 -7.33 6.56 -9.07
C MET A 44 -7.80 5.13 -8.79
N THR A 45 -9.12 4.90 -8.70
CA THR A 45 -9.71 3.58 -8.45
C THR A 45 -9.62 2.65 -9.65
N GLU A 46 -9.85 3.15 -10.87
CA GLU A 46 -9.67 2.35 -12.11
C GLU A 46 -8.24 1.86 -12.23
N TRP A 47 -7.31 2.80 -12.01
CA TRP A 47 -5.90 2.50 -12.09
C TRP A 47 -5.45 1.53 -10.97
N ALA A 48 -5.91 1.74 -9.72
CA ALA A 48 -5.58 0.87 -8.60
C ALA A 48 -6.09 -0.57 -8.79
N SER A 49 -7.30 -0.70 -9.34
CA SER A 49 -7.90 -1.98 -9.70
C SER A 49 -7.09 -2.72 -10.78
N ARG A 50 -6.74 -2.01 -11.87
CA ARG A 50 -5.96 -2.58 -12.98
C ARG A 50 -4.58 -3.06 -12.52
N GLU A 51 -3.84 -2.20 -11.83
CA GLU A 51 -2.48 -2.51 -11.35
C GLU A 51 -2.47 -3.68 -10.36
N LEU A 52 -3.45 -3.73 -9.43
CA LEU A 52 -3.62 -4.87 -8.53
C LEU A 52 -3.82 -6.17 -9.31
N SER A 53 -4.67 -6.17 -10.34
CA SER A 53 -4.91 -7.32 -11.19
C SER A 53 -3.65 -7.75 -11.95
N GLU A 54 -2.91 -6.82 -12.52
CA GLU A 54 -1.68 -7.09 -13.29
C GLU A 54 -0.59 -7.76 -12.45
N GLU A 55 -0.40 -7.35 -11.20
CA GLU A 55 0.68 -7.88 -10.36
C GLU A 55 0.31 -9.10 -9.51
N THR A 56 -0.97 -9.28 -9.18
CA THR A 56 -1.41 -10.28 -8.19
C THR A 56 -2.52 -11.22 -8.69
N TRP A 57 -3.08 -10.97 -9.88
CA TRP A 57 -4.28 -11.63 -10.42
C TRP A 57 -5.55 -11.42 -9.59
N ILE A 58 -5.56 -10.38 -8.75
CA ILE A 58 -6.72 -10.00 -7.94
C ILE A 58 -7.54 -8.98 -8.71
N ASP A 59 -8.70 -9.42 -9.20
CA ASP A 59 -9.64 -8.57 -9.92
C ASP A 59 -10.71 -8.04 -8.95
N ILE A 60 -10.52 -6.80 -8.50
CA ILE A 60 -11.47 -6.08 -7.65
C ILE A 60 -11.97 -4.88 -8.44
N ALA A 61 -13.28 -4.84 -8.68
CA ALA A 61 -13.90 -3.74 -9.41
C ALA A 61 -13.63 -2.38 -8.73
N PRO A 62 -13.33 -1.30 -9.49
CA PRO A 62 -12.96 0.01 -8.94
C PRO A 62 -13.94 0.56 -7.89
N GLU A 63 -15.25 0.34 -8.07
CA GLU A 63 -16.31 0.78 -7.17
C GLU A 63 -16.33 0.04 -5.82
N LYS A 64 -15.60 -1.07 -5.68
CA LYS A 64 -15.44 -1.83 -4.44
C LYS A 64 -14.18 -1.46 -3.65
N LEU A 65 -13.41 -0.50 -4.15
CA LEU A 65 -12.24 0.05 -3.46
C LEU A 65 -12.68 1.22 -2.57
N GLU A 66 -12.58 1.01 -1.26
CA GLU A 66 -12.90 2.04 -0.27
C GLU A 66 -11.71 2.98 -0.08
N TYR A 67 -11.82 4.20 -0.60
CA TYR A 67 -10.87 5.27 -0.33
C TYR A 67 -11.14 5.87 1.04
N ARG A 68 -10.13 5.92 1.92
CA ARG A 68 -10.29 6.63 3.21
C ARG A 68 -9.01 7.27 3.77
N TRP A 69 -7.85 7.16 3.11
CA TRP A 69 -6.58 7.57 3.73
C TRP A 69 -5.55 8.06 2.72
N VAL A 70 -4.69 8.97 3.17
CA VAL A 70 -3.55 9.47 2.40
C VAL A 70 -2.30 9.58 3.27
N LEU A 71 -1.16 9.23 2.68
CA LEU A 71 0.16 9.47 3.24
C LEU A 71 0.90 10.48 2.37
N HIS A 72 1.39 11.55 2.98
CA HIS A 72 2.22 12.55 2.31
C HIS A 72 3.69 12.24 2.59
N PHE A 73 4.42 11.80 1.57
CA PHE A 73 5.83 11.46 1.65
C PHE A 73 6.68 12.58 1.04
N PHE A 74 7.50 13.21 1.86
CA PHE A 74 8.46 14.23 1.43
C PHE A 74 9.90 13.72 1.56
N HIS A 75 10.74 14.00 0.57
CA HIS A 75 12.14 13.57 0.58
C HIS A 75 13.09 14.76 0.70
N HIS A 76 13.91 14.75 1.76
CA HIS A 76 14.93 15.76 1.99
C HIS A 76 15.90 15.82 0.80
N GLU A 77 16.17 17.03 0.28
CA GLU A 77 17.01 17.28 -0.90
C GLU A 77 16.57 16.60 -2.21
N LYS A 78 15.39 15.96 -2.24
CA LYS A 78 14.86 15.22 -3.40
C LYS A 78 13.36 15.50 -3.61
N PRO A 79 12.92 16.77 -3.78
CA PRO A 79 11.49 17.10 -3.92
C PRO A 79 10.81 16.45 -5.14
N ASP A 80 11.57 16.06 -6.16
CA ASP A 80 11.04 15.31 -7.32
C ASP A 80 10.58 13.89 -6.95
N TRP A 81 10.92 13.41 -5.75
CA TRP A 81 10.49 12.11 -5.19
C TRP A 81 9.28 12.26 -4.26
N ASP A 82 8.77 13.47 -4.03
CA ASP A 82 7.63 13.69 -3.14
C ASP A 82 6.37 13.04 -3.70
N GLN A 83 5.65 12.31 -2.84
CA GLN A 83 4.51 11.48 -3.21
C GLN A 83 3.33 11.72 -2.29
N ASP A 84 2.13 11.74 -2.86
CA ASP A 84 0.92 11.40 -2.14
C ASP A 84 0.58 9.95 -2.43
N VAL A 85 0.47 9.15 -1.37
CA VAL A 85 0.11 7.75 -1.45
C VAL A 85 -1.33 7.61 -0.96
N ASN A 86 -2.23 7.36 -1.90
CA ASN A 86 -3.65 7.13 -1.65
C ASN A 86 -3.86 5.67 -1.26
N ILE A 87 -4.50 5.43 -0.13
CA ILE A 87 -4.75 4.07 0.33
C ILE A 87 -6.22 3.72 0.12
N PHE A 88 -6.41 2.59 -0.54
CA PHE A 88 -7.69 1.95 -0.77
C PHE A 88 -7.76 0.65 0.01
N CYS A 89 -8.92 0.30 0.51
CA CYS A 89 -9.17 -1.00 1.12
C CYS A 89 -10.25 -1.76 0.35
N HIS A 90 -10.12 -3.08 0.30
CA HIS A 90 -11.17 -3.99 -0.10
C HIS A 90 -11.32 -5.05 0.97
N HIS A 91 -12.57 -5.33 1.33
CA HIS A 91 -12.94 -6.31 2.33
C HIS A 91 -13.71 -7.44 1.68
N TRP A 92 -13.86 -8.57 2.39
CA TRP A 92 -14.63 -9.73 1.91
C TRP A 92 -14.03 -10.42 0.68
N TYR A 93 -12.71 -10.43 0.57
CA TYR A 93 -12.04 -11.15 -0.51
C TYR A 93 -11.93 -12.65 -0.17
N ASP A 94 -12.52 -13.50 -1.02
CA ASP A 94 -12.51 -14.95 -0.90
C ASP A 94 -12.13 -15.68 -2.21
N TRP A 95 -11.57 -14.93 -3.17
CA TRP A 95 -11.12 -15.45 -4.47
C TRP A 95 -9.63 -15.87 -4.42
N GLY A 96 -9.15 -16.48 -5.51
CA GLY A 96 -7.77 -16.92 -5.63
C GLY A 96 -6.84 -15.82 -6.14
N PHE A 97 -5.58 -15.85 -5.69
CA PHE A 97 -4.45 -15.09 -6.19
C PHE A 97 -3.31 -16.05 -6.54
N CYS A 98 -2.30 -15.58 -7.29
CA CYS A 98 -1.13 -16.39 -7.59
C CYS A 98 0.17 -15.58 -7.55
N GLU A 99 1.26 -16.30 -7.30
CA GLU A 99 2.60 -15.75 -7.45
C GLU A 99 2.86 -15.41 -8.93
N THR A 100 3.40 -14.23 -9.16
CA THR A 100 3.83 -13.74 -10.46
C THR A 100 5.35 -13.65 -10.52
N GLU A 101 5.87 -13.24 -11.67
CA GLU A 101 7.30 -12.92 -11.79
C GLU A 101 7.70 -11.75 -10.86
N GLU A 102 6.78 -10.81 -10.64
CA GLU A 102 7.01 -9.56 -9.92
C GLU A 102 6.64 -9.65 -8.42
N MET A 103 5.63 -10.45 -8.04
CA MET A 103 5.06 -10.46 -6.69
C MET A 103 4.78 -11.86 -6.14
N LEU A 104 5.02 -12.04 -4.84
CA LEU A 104 4.56 -13.20 -4.06
C LEU A 104 3.46 -12.76 -3.07
N PRO A 105 2.16 -12.97 -3.40
CA PRO A 105 1.06 -12.70 -2.49
C PRO A 105 0.95 -13.78 -1.41
N ARG A 106 0.66 -13.38 -0.17
CA ARG A 106 0.44 -14.27 0.97
C ARG A 106 -0.48 -13.63 2.01
N TRP A 107 -1.37 -14.44 2.59
CA TRP A 107 -2.14 -14.03 3.76
C TRP A 107 -1.28 -13.97 5.01
N TYR A 108 -1.44 -12.90 5.77
CA TYR A 108 -0.92 -12.73 7.13
C TYR A 108 -2.09 -12.44 8.06
N LYS A 109 -2.05 -13.03 9.26
CA LYS A 109 -2.94 -12.56 10.33
C LYS A 109 -2.54 -11.15 10.73
N LEU A 110 -3.50 -10.35 11.17
CA LEU A 110 -3.25 -8.96 11.56
C LEU A 110 -2.21 -8.82 12.69
N ASP A 111 -2.09 -9.82 13.58
CA ASP A 111 -1.13 -9.87 14.68
C ASP A 111 0.21 -10.54 14.31
N GLU A 112 0.33 -11.09 13.10
CA GLU A 112 1.52 -11.79 12.57
C GLU A 112 2.14 -11.04 11.38
N ILE A 113 1.78 -9.76 11.17
CA ILE A 113 2.34 -8.92 10.11
C ILE A 113 3.86 -8.77 10.29
N PRO A 114 4.67 -9.05 9.26
CA PRO A 114 6.13 -9.10 9.37
C PRO A 114 6.76 -7.70 9.25
N TYR A 115 6.46 -6.79 10.19
CA TYR A 115 6.88 -5.39 10.13
C TYR A 115 8.40 -5.15 9.99
N ASP A 116 9.25 -6.10 10.39
CA ASP A 116 10.71 -6.02 10.19
C ASP A 116 11.11 -6.20 8.71
N GLU A 117 10.27 -6.91 7.95
CA GLU A 117 10.40 -7.16 6.51
C GLU A 117 9.55 -6.19 5.67
N MET A 118 8.98 -5.16 6.29
CA MET A 118 8.20 -4.10 5.64
C MET A 118 8.97 -2.79 5.61
N TRP A 119 8.33 -1.71 5.16
CA TRP A 119 8.89 -0.38 5.29
C TRP A 119 8.84 0.11 6.73
N GLU A 120 9.74 1.05 7.07
CA GLU A 120 9.83 1.58 8.42
C GLU A 120 8.53 2.30 8.83
N ASP A 121 7.90 3.02 7.91
CA ASP A 121 6.69 3.78 8.14
C ASP A 121 5.45 2.89 8.26
N ASP A 122 5.42 1.73 7.60
CA ASP A 122 4.30 0.78 7.67
C ASP A 122 3.96 0.43 9.12
N ARG A 123 4.95 0.29 10.02
CA ARG A 123 4.71 0.01 11.46
C ARG A 123 3.96 1.13 12.18
N ILE A 124 3.99 2.36 11.65
CA ILE A 124 3.38 3.54 12.26
C ILE A 124 1.92 3.67 11.84
N TRP A 125 1.64 3.61 10.53
CA TRP A 125 0.31 3.91 10.00
C TRP A 125 -0.56 2.66 9.77
N LEU A 126 0.04 1.49 9.45
CA LEU A 126 -0.74 0.28 9.15
C LEU A 126 -1.56 -0.22 10.35
N PRO A 127 -1.09 -0.20 11.61
CA PRO A 127 -1.95 -0.55 12.74
C PRO A 127 -3.21 0.31 12.86
N VAL A 128 -3.13 1.60 12.47
CA VAL A 128 -4.27 2.53 12.48
C VAL A 128 -5.22 2.24 11.32
N LEU A 129 -4.69 1.86 10.15
CA LEU A 129 -5.51 1.34 9.06
C LEU A 129 -6.30 0.11 9.48
N ILE A 130 -5.64 -0.83 10.14
CA ILE A 130 -6.22 -2.09 10.60
C ILE A 130 -7.29 -1.86 11.67
N SER A 131 -7.17 -0.83 12.52
CA SER A 131 -8.22 -0.49 13.48
C SER A 131 -9.47 0.11 12.83
N GLY A 132 -9.43 0.39 11.52
CA GLY A 132 -10.52 1.00 10.76
C GLY A 132 -10.66 2.51 10.98
N GLU A 133 -9.71 3.13 11.69
CA GLU A 133 -9.67 4.56 11.90
C GLU A 133 -9.27 5.30 10.63
N GLN A 134 -9.99 6.38 10.29
CA GLN A 134 -9.51 7.34 9.30
C GLN A 134 -8.23 8.03 9.79
N PHE A 135 -7.31 8.26 8.88
CA PHE A 135 -6.03 8.88 9.18
C PHE A 135 -5.46 9.58 7.94
N GLU A 136 -4.63 10.55 8.25
CA GLU A 136 -3.75 11.20 7.30
C GLU A 136 -2.40 11.38 8.00
N TYR A 137 -1.31 11.06 7.32
CA TYR A 137 0.03 11.25 7.87
C TYR A 137 0.90 12.01 6.90
N THR A 138 1.83 12.78 7.46
CA THR A 138 3.01 13.26 6.74
C THR A 138 4.24 12.54 7.25
N PHE A 139 5.04 12.00 6.35
CA PHE A 139 6.36 11.48 6.61
C PHE A 139 7.39 12.29 5.84
N LYS A 140 8.50 12.61 6.50
CA LYS A 140 9.68 13.16 5.83
C LYS A 140 10.81 12.13 5.93
N PHE A 141 11.43 11.86 4.80
CA PHE A 141 12.49 10.89 4.67
C PHE A 141 13.81 11.54 4.31
N TRP A 142 14.91 10.92 4.74
CA TRP A 142 16.23 11.17 4.17
C TRP A 142 16.33 10.55 2.76
N PRO A 143 17.33 10.92 1.94
CA PRO A 143 17.55 10.29 0.63
C PRO A 143 17.77 8.76 0.67
N ASP A 144 18.12 8.20 1.84
CA ASP A 144 18.25 6.76 2.07
C ASP A 144 16.95 6.09 2.56
N TRP A 145 15.82 6.80 2.47
CA TRP A 145 14.47 6.34 2.84
C TRP A 145 14.25 6.03 4.32
N LYS A 146 15.14 6.49 5.20
CA LYS A 146 14.89 6.48 6.64
C LYS A 146 13.98 7.62 7.04
N ILE A 147 13.11 7.35 8.01
CA ILE A 147 12.23 8.37 8.56
C ILE A 147 13.07 9.42 9.29
N MET A 148 12.91 10.68 8.88
CA MET A 148 13.45 11.84 9.57
C MET A 148 12.46 12.34 10.62
N GLU A 149 11.20 12.52 10.24
CA GLU A 149 10.10 12.90 11.13
C GLU A 149 8.76 12.47 10.52
N TRP A 150 7.73 12.35 11.36
CA TRP A 150 6.37 12.11 10.92
C TRP A 150 5.36 12.86 11.79
N LEU A 151 4.18 13.10 11.21
CA LEU A 151 3.06 13.79 11.86
C LEU A 151 1.76 13.07 11.48
N ARG A 152 0.94 12.72 12.48
CA ARG A 152 -0.47 12.34 12.27
C ARG A 152 -1.32 13.60 12.22
N HIS A 153 -2.18 13.71 11.24
CA HIS A 153 -3.21 14.74 11.15
C HIS A 153 -4.52 14.23 11.76
N ASN A 154 -5.26 15.11 12.44
CA ASN A 154 -6.51 14.80 13.13
C ASN A 154 -7.73 15.11 12.27
#